data_AF-A0ABD1SVQ5-F1
#
_entry.id   AF-A0ABD1SVQ5-F1
#
_cell.length_a   1.000
_cell.length_b   1.000
_cell.length_c   1.000
_cell.angle_alpha   90.00
_cell.angle_beta   90.00
_cell.angle_gamma   90.00
#
_symmetry.space_group_name_H-M   'P 1'
#
loop_
_entity.id
_entity.type
_entity.pdbx_description
1 polymer ?
#
loop_
_entity_poly.entity_id
_entity_poly.type
_entity_poly.pdbx_seq_one_letter_code
_entity_poly.pdbx_strand_id
1 'polypeptide(L)'
;MYSLCSWPKESLYIHQDGKPSFALLATIRLWVTPVTNRRSVGHIAYSGHQISAENEVAVLEWIVKNCRALLGNCSTSLGEDELLLNTIDKIQDYNGSMEFGDVARACNSELSAFLEMNSRKLCGAVQMCRNTRSIHRWKLAVQWRLSYKRILRECISHCNGRLEDLFSQHQSIIREPKKF
;
A
#
# COMPACT_ATOMS: atom_id res chain seq x y z
N MET A 1 -15.58 -16.65 -8.62
CA MET A 1 -15.18 -15.33 -8.04
C MET A 1 -15.32 -14.15 -9.01
N TYR A 2 -15.46 -14.35 -10.32
CA TYR A 2 -15.38 -13.29 -11.34
C TYR A 2 -16.70 -12.74 -11.92
N SER A 3 -17.87 -13.26 -11.53
CA SER A 3 -19.14 -12.93 -12.20
C SER A 3 -19.83 -11.65 -11.69
N LEU A 4 -19.25 -10.92 -10.73
CA LEU A 4 -19.91 -9.78 -10.06
C LEU A 4 -19.26 -8.43 -10.33
N CYS A 5 -18.08 -8.40 -10.98
CA CYS A 5 -17.38 -7.16 -11.27
C CYS A 5 -17.53 -6.84 -12.75
N SER A 6 -18.33 -5.81 -13.05
CA SER A 6 -18.49 -5.24 -14.38
C SER A 6 -17.30 -4.37 -14.80
N TRP A 7 -16.34 -4.16 -13.91
CA TRP A 7 -15.16 -3.33 -14.15
C TRP A 7 -13.96 -4.18 -14.60
N PRO A 8 -13.10 -3.64 -15.47
CA PRO A 8 -11.82 -4.25 -15.77
C PRO A 8 -10.93 -4.23 -14.52
N LYS A 9 -10.01 -5.20 -14.40
CA LYS A 9 -9.17 -5.38 -13.19
C LYS A 9 -8.32 -4.15 -12.91
N GLU A 10 -7.89 -3.47 -13.96
CA GLU A 10 -7.05 -2.27 -13.94
C GLU A 10 -7.78 -1.07 -13.33
N SER A 11 -9.11 -1.11 -13.25
CA SER A 11 -9.90 -0.09 -12.55
C SER A 11 -10.03 -0.36 -11.04
N LEU A 12 -9.64 -1.54 -10.55
CA LEU A 12 -9.77 -1.93 -9.15
C LEU A 12 -8.44 -1.72 -8.42
N TYR A 13 -8.15 -0.48 -8.04
CA TYR A 13 -6.88 -0.13 -7.40
C TYR A 13 -7.06 0.83 -6.21
N ILE A 14 -5.97 1.03 -5.48
CA ILE A 14 -5.81 2.05 -4.44
C ILE A 14 -4.88 3.12 -5.00
N HIS A 15 -5.28 4.37 -4.92
CA HIS A 15 -4.49 5.52 -5.36
C HIS A 15 -3.24 5.71 -4.48
N GLN A 16 -2.27 6.47 -4.98
CA GLN A 16 -1.03 6.75 -4.22
C GLN A 16 -1.28 7.49 -2.90
N ASP A 17 -2.40 8.22 -2.79
CA ASP A 17 -2.86 8.91 -1.58
C ASP A 17 -3.63 7.99 -0.61
N GLY A 18 -3.67 6.68 -0.89
CA GLY A 18 -4.37 5.70 -0.08
C GLY A 18 -5.86 5.56 -0.37
N LYS A 19 -6.45 6.39 -1.23
CA LYS A 19 -7.89 6.32 -1.50
C LYS A 19 -8.23 5.10 -2.37
N PRO A 20 -9.21 4.27 -1.98
CA PRO A 20 -9.75 3.27 -2.88
C PRO A 20 -10.37 3.92 -4.12
N SER A 21 -10.12 3.36 -5.30
CA SER A 21 -10.77 3.81 -6.53
C SER A 21 -12.28 3.62 -6.45
N PHE A 22 -13.01 4.43 -7.22
CA PHE A 22 -14.47 4.35 -7.32
C PHE A 22 -14.96 2.94 -7.67
N ALA A 23 -14.36 2.32 -8.68
CA ALA A 23 -14.74 0.98 -9.14
C ALA A 23 -14.50 -0.09 -8.06
N LEU A 24 -13.43 0.05 -7.27
CA LEU A 24 -13.16 -0.82 -6.12
C LEU A 24 -14.25 -0.68 -5.07
N LEU A 25 -14.61 0.55 -4.67
CA LEU A 25 -15.68 0.79 -3.69
C LEU A 25 -17.03 0.27 -4.17
N ALA A 26 -17.43 0.60 -5.41
CA ALA A 26 -18.69 0.14 -5.99
C ALA A 26 -18.77 -1.40 -6.03
N THR A 27 -17.66 -2.07 -6.38
CA THR A 27 -17.58 -3.53 -6.41
C THR A 27 -17.74 -4.13 -5.01
N ILE A 28 -17.03 -3.60 -4.00
CA ILE A 28 -17.08 -4.13 -2.63
C ILE A 28 -18.43 -3.87 -1.99
N ARG A 29 -19.05 -2.69 -2.21
CA ARG A 29 -20.42 -2.36 -1.76
C ARG A 29 -21.44 -3.41 -2.20
N LEU A 30 -21.39 -3.79 -3.48
CA LEU A 30 -22.25 -4.84 -4.02
C LEU A 30 -21.89 -6.23 -3.50
N TRP A 31 -20.60 -6.50 -3.31
CA TRP A 31 -20.16 -7.79 -2.83
C TRP A 31 -20.57 -8.07 -1.37
N VAL A 32 -20.47 -7.06 -0.51
CA VAL A 32 -20.92 -7.10 0.89
C VAL A 32 -22.46 -7.17 0.99
N THR A 33 -23.18 -6.67 -0.02
CA THR A 33 -24.64 -6.78 -0.08
C THR A 33 -25.08 -8.24 -0.28
N PRO A 34 -26.09 -8.74 0.46
CA PRO A 34 -26.69 -10.06 0.22
C PRO A 34 -27.13 -10.24 -1.24
N VAL A 35 -26.91 -11.43 -1.80
CA VAL A 35 -27.13 -11.73 -3.23
C VAL A 35 -28.54 -11.35 -3.69
N THR A 36 -29.55 -11.57 -2.85
CA THR A 36 -30.96 -11.27 -3.11
C THR A 36 -31.23 -9.79 -3.38
N ASN A 37 -30.43 -8.90 -2.78
CA ASN A 37 -30.67 -7.46 -2.79
C ASN A 37 -29.72 -6.71 -3.75
N ARG A 38 -28.70 -7.37 -4.31
CA ARG A 38 -27.69 -6.72 -5.18
C ARG A 38 -28.30 -6.02 -6.39
N ARG A 39 -29.37 -6.58 -6.98
CA ARG A 39 -30.01 -5.99 -8.16
C ARG A 39 -30.74 -4.69 -7.84
N SER A 40 -31.38 -4.60 -6.67
CA SER A 40 -32.11 -3.39 -6.28
C SER A 40 -31.18 -2.24 -5.91
N VAL A 41 -30.02 -2.53 -5.32
CA VAL A 41 -29.04 -1.51 -4.88
C VAL A 41 -27.90 -1.28 -5.88
N GLY A 42 -27.90 -1.98 -7.02
CA GLY A 42 -26.88 -1.87 -8.08
C GLY A 42 -26.62 -0.45 -8.53
N HIS A 43 -27.69 0.25 -8.92
CA HIS A 43 -27.62 1.64 -9.38
C HIS A 43 -27.08 2.59 -8.30
N ILE A 44 -27.38 2.34 -7.02
CA ILE A 44 -26.86 3.13 -5.90
C ILE A 44 -25.34 2.97 -5.82
N ALA A 45 -24.84 1.73 -5.83
CA ALA A 45 -23.40 1.47 -5.81
C ALA A 45 -22.66 2.10 -7.01
N TYR A 46 -23.21 1.96 -8.22
CA TYR A 46 -22.61 2.52 -9.44
C TYR A 46 -22.80 4.03 -9.62
N SER A 47 -23.59 4.69 -8.76
CA SER A 47 -23.68 6.15 -8.71
C SER A 47 -22.76 6.76 -7.65
N GLY A 48 -22.04 5.94 -6.89
CA GLY A 48 -21.11 6.38 -5.84
C GLY A 48 -21.76 6.64 -4.49
N HIS A 49 -23.08 6.54 -4.39
CA HIS A 49 -23.81 6.71 -3.14
C HIS A 49 -23.59 5.52 -2.18
N GLN A 50 -23.73 5.81 -0.90
CA GLN A 50 -23.74 4.81 0.16
C GLN A 50 -25.03 4.00 0.09
N ILE A 51 -24.95 2.68 0.22
CA ILE A 51 -26.14 1.81 0.25
C ILE A 51 -26.83 1.90 1.60
N SER A 52 -26.06 1.74 2.68
CA SER A 52 -26.45 1.96 4.07
C SER A 52 -25.21 2.22 4.91
N ALA A 53 -25.36 2.76 6.13
CA ALA A 53 -24.24 2.99 7.03
C ALA A 53 -23.52 1.67 7.39
N GLU A 54 -24.28 0.60 7.64
CA GLU A 54 -23.75 -0.73 7.97
C GLU A 54 -22.99 -1.33 6.79
N ASN A 55 -23.50 -1.15 5.57
CA ASN A 55 -22.80 -1.59 4.37
C ASN A 55 -21.46 -0.86 4.21
N GLU A 56 -21.43 0.46 4.41
CA GLU A 56 -20.19 1.25 4.33
C GLU A 56 -19.18 0.84 5.39
N VAL A 57 -19.62 0.61 6.64
CA VAL A 57 -18.73 0.10 7.70
C VAL A 57 -18.12 -1.24 7.29
N ALA A 58 -18.93 -2.20 6.84
CA ALA A 58 -18.45 -3.51 6.42
C ALA A 58 -17.52 -3.45 5.19
N VAL A 59 -17.76 -2.53 4.24
CA VAL A 59 -16.88 -2.27 3.09
C VAL A 59 -15.51 -1.77 3.56
N LEU A 60 -15.49 -0.75 4.42
CA LEU A 60 -14.25 -0.13 4.91
C LEU A 60 -13.46 -1.10 5.79
N GLU A 61 -14.11 -1.82 6.70
CA GLU A 61 -13.49 -2.87 7.51
C GLU A 61 -12.88 -3.98 6.65
N TRP A 62 -13.58 -4.39 5.59
CA TRP A 62 -13.05 -5.39 4.66
C TRP A 62 -11.78 -4.88 3.96
N ILE A 63 -11.76 -3.64 3.47
CA ILE A 63 -10.57 -3.04 2.84
C ILE A 63 -9.41 -2.98 3.85
N VAL A 64 -9.66 -2.50 5.06
CA VAL A 64 -8.65 -2.41 6.13
C VAL A 64 -8.07 -3.79 6.44
N LYS A 65 -8.93 -4.82 6.59
CA LYS A 65 -8.51 -6.19 6.86
C LYS A 65 -7.62 -6.73 5.74
N ASN A 66 -7.98 -6.50 4.47
CA ASN A 66 -7.18 -6.95 3.34
C ASN A 66 -5.84 -6.21 3.25
N CYS A 67 -5.82 -4.89 3.46
CA CYS A 67 -4.58 -4.12 3.48
C CYS A 67 -3.63 -4.59 4.59
N ARG A 68 -4.16 -4.87 5.79
CA ARG A 68 -3.38 -5.44 6.91
C ARG A 68 -2.82 -6.82 6.57
N ALA A 69 -3.62 -7.69 5.94
CA ALA A 69 -3.16 -9.01 5.50
C ALA A 69 -2.05 -8.90 4.45
N LEU A 70 -2.19 -8.01 3.47
CA LEU A 70 -1.17 -7.77 2.45
C LEU A 70 0.13 -7.21 3.06
N LEU A 71 0.04 -6.29 4.01
CA LEU A 71 1.20 -5.79 4.75
C LEU A 71 1.86 -6.89 5.58
N GLY A 72 1.08 -7.74 6.26
CA GLY A 72 1.60 -8.85 7.06
C GLY A 72 2.30 -9.94 6.23
N ASN A 73 1.97 -10.06 4.94
CA ASN A 73 2.61 -10.99 4.01
C ASN A 73 3.91 -10.44 3.39
N CYS A 74 4.26 -9.18 3.64
CA CYS A 74 5.51 -8.61 3.14
C CYS A 74 6.71 -9.17 3.92
N SER A 75 7.78 -9.55 3.22
CA SER A 75 9.00 -10.08 3.82
C SER A 75 9.86 -9.02 4.52
N THR A 76 9.60 -7.73 4.27
CA THR A 76 10.27 -6.60 4.92
C THR A 76 9.24 -5.59 5.42
N SER A 77 9.60 -4.88 6.49
CA SER A 77 8.86 -3.76 7.07
C SER A 77 9.13 -2.45 6.32
N LEU A 78 8.32 -1.41 6.58
CA LEU A 78 8.55 -0.07 6.03
C LEU A 78 9.89 0.50 6.47
N GLY A 79 10.22 0.38 7.76
CA GLY A 79 11.46 0.92 8.33
C GLY A 79 12.71 0.26 7.74
N GLU A 80 12.69 -1.05 7.56
CA GLU A 80 13.80 -1.78 6.91
C GLU A 80 14.05 -1.29 5.48
N ASP A 81 12.99 -1.05 4.71
CA ASP A 81 13.11 -0.56 3.34
C ASP A 81 13.56 0.91 3.26
N GLU A 82 13.13 1.75 4.21
CA GLU A 82 13.58 3.14 4.32
C GLU A 82 15.07 3.22 4.67
N LEU A 83 15.51 2.41 5.64
CA LEU A 83 16.92 2.28 6.00
C LEU A 83 17.76 1.77 4.83
N LEU A 84 17.25 0.76 4.12
CA LEU A 84 17.93 0.21 2.95
C LEU A 84 18.04 1.25 1.83
N LEU A 85 16.95 1.97 1.53
CA LEU A 85 16.95 2.99 0.49
C LEU A 85 17.94 4.12 0.80
N ASN A 86 17.95 4.62 2.04
CA ASN A 86 18.93 5.61 2.50
C ASN A 86 20.38 5.09 2.37
N THR A 87 20.60 3.81 2.66
CA THR A 87 21.92 3.19 2.48
C THR A 87 22.32 3.10 1.01
N ILE A 88 21.38 2.76 0.13
CA ILE A 88 21.61 2.74 -1.33
C ILE A 88 21.93 4.17 -1.83
N ASP A 89 21.21 5.18 -1.36
CA ASP A 89 21.46 6.58 -1.71
C ASP A 89 22.86 7.02 -1.28
N LYS A 90 23.27 6.70 -0.05
CA LYS A 90 24.65 6.94 0.43
C LYS A 90 25.69 6.24 -0.44
N ILE A 91 25.44 5.03 -0.92
CA ILE A 91 26.36 4.33 -1.82
C ILE A 91 26.45 5.03 -3.19
N GLN A 92 25.35 5.60 -3.69
CA GLN A 92 25.32 6.32 -4.97
C GLN A 92 26.01 7.70 -4.89
N ASP A 93 25.79 8.44 -3.80
CA ASP A 93 26.28 9.82 -3.64
C ASP A 93 27.76 9.88 -3.22
N TYR A 94 28.35 8.77 -2.78
CA TYR A 94 29.67 8.76 -2.19
C TYR A 94 30.82 8.74 -3.20
N ASN A 95 31.69 9.75 -3.11
CA ASN A 95 32.82 9.98 -4.03
C ASN A 95 34.19 9.39 -3.60
N GLY A 96 34.31 8.75 -2.43
CA GLY A 96 35.61 8.30 -1.86
C GLY A 96 35.78 6.78 -1.69
N SER A 97 36.83 6.40 -0.94
CA SER A 97 37.12 5.05 -0.44
C SER A 97 36.57 4.90 0.98
N MET A 98 35.40 4.29 1.13
CA MET A 98 34.83 3.97 2.44
C MET A 98 35.12 2.50 2.75
N GLU A 99 35.45 2.21 4.01
CA GLU A 99 35.46 0.83 4.50
C GLU A 99 34.03 0.29 4.50
N PHE A 100 33.63 -0.29 3.36
CA PHE A 100 32.34 -0.95 3.14
C PHE A 100 31.99 -1.97 4.23
N GLY A 101 33.00 -2.46 4.95
CA GLY A 101 32.87 -3.40 6.06
C GLY A 101 31.96 -2.92 7.18
N ASP A 102 31.93 -1.62 7.51
CA ASP A 102 31.13 -1.10 8.63
C ASP A 102 29.67 -0.85 8.25
N VAL A 103 29.41 -0.34 7.03
CA VAL A 103 28.04 -0.11 6.53
C VAL A 103 27.35 -1.43 6.16
N ALA A 104 28.10 -2.39 5.60
CA ALA A 104 27.59 -3.74 5.33
C ALA A 104 27.32 -4.53 6.61
N ARG A 105 28.14 -4.35 7.67
CA ARG A 105 27.86 -4.96 8.99
C ARG A 105 26.63 -4.39 9.68
N ALA A 106 26.31 -3.12 9.43
CA ALA A 106 25.17 -2.43 10.05
C ALA A 106 23.83 -2.63 9.31
N CYS A 107 23.85 -3.08 8.04
CA CYS A 107 22.65 -3.16 7.21
C CYS A 107 22.24 -4.60 6.91
N ASN A 108 20.94 -4.76 6.67
CA ASN A 108 20.21 -5.99 6.41
C ASN A 108 20.95 -7.01 5.52
N SER A 109 20.68 -8.31 5.74
CA SER A 109 21.21 -9.44 4.97
C SER A 109 21.11 -9.28 3.45
N GLU A 110 20.12 -8.50 2.97
CA GLU A 110 19.94 -8.15 1.56
C GLU A 110 21.09 -7.31 0.98
N LEU A 111 21.63 -6.33 1.72
CA LEU A 111 22.76 -5.51 1.28
C LEU A 111 24.02 -6.37 1.12
N SER A 112 24.31 -7.21 2.11
CA SER A 112 25.47 -8.12 2.09
C SER A 112 25.38 -9.10 0.93
N ALA A 113 24.22 -9.72 0.71
CA ALA A 113 23.99 -10.62 -0.43
C ALA A 113 24.16 -9.90 -1.78
N PHE A 114 23.68 -8.65 -1.90
CA PHE A 114 23.86 -7.86 -3.12
C PHE A 114 25.33 -7.55 -3.38
N LEU A 115 26.09 -7.16 -2.34
CA LEU A 115 27.51 -6.86 -2.46
C LEU A 115 28.32 -8.11 -2.84
N GLU A 116 28.05 -9.26 -2.23
CA GLU A 116 28.71 -10.53 -2.56
C GLU A 116 28.45 -10.99 -4.00
N MET A 117 27.24 -10.78 -4.52
CA MET A 117 26.89 -11.16 -5.90
C MET A 117 27.59 -10.25 -6.93
N ASN A 118 27.79 -8.98 -6.60
CA ASN A 118 28.43 -8.01 -7.50
C ASN A 118 29.95 -7.95 -7.31
N SER A 119 30.50 -8.36 -6.16
CA SER A 119 31.94 -8.38 -5.88
C SER A 119 32.70 -9.40 -6.73
N ARG A 120 32.04 -10.45 -7.22
CA ARG A 120 32.64 -11.41 -8.17
C ARG A 120 32.90 -10.83 -9.56
N LYS A 121 32.32 -9.68 -9.90
CA LYS A 121 32.64 -8.89 -11.12
C LYS A 121 33.69 -7.79 -10.87
N LEU A 122 34.22 -7.70 -9.65
CA LEU A 122 35.03 -6.59 -9.15
C LEU A 122 36.54 -6.82 -9.34
N CYS A 123 36.94 -7.36 -10.49
CA CYS A 123 38.35 -7.37 -10.88
C CYS A 123 38.68 -6.00 -11.49
N GLY A 124 38.94 -5.02 -10.60
CA GLY A 124 39.25 -3.62 -10.97
C GLY A 124 38.60 -2.64 -9.99
N ALA A 125 39.42 -2.09 -9.09
CA ALA A 125 39.05 -1.32 -7.92
C ALA A 125 38.00 -0.19 -8.13
N VAL A 126 36.97 -0.20 -7.27
CA VAL A 126 36.25 0.93 -6.62
C VAL A 126 35.58 2.01 -7.51
N GLN A 127 35.98 2.20 -8.76
CA GLN A 127 35.48 3.23 -9.67
C GLN A 127 34.13 2.87 -10.33
N MET A 128 33.75 1.58 -10.34
CA MET A 128 32.66 1.08 -11.19
C MET A 128 31.29 0.93 -10.51
N CYS A 129 31.19 0.98 -9.17
CA CYS A 129 29.89 0.80 -8.48
C CYS A 129 28.88 1.94 -8.74
N ARG A 130 29.35 3.15 -9.08
CA ARG A 130 28.51 4.34 -9.25
C ARG A 130 27.55 4.28 -10.45
N ASN A 131 27.95 3.55 -11.51
CA ASN A 131 27.22 3.51 -12.78
C ASN A 131 26.66 2.12 -13.12
N THR A 132 26.54 1.24 -12.13
CA THR A 132 25.98 -0.08 -12.42
C THR A 132 24.46 0.01 -12.60
N ARG A 133 23.98 -0.45 -13.76
CA ARG A 133 22.55 -0.67 -13.99
C ARG A 133 21.91 -1.52 -12.89
N SER A 134 22.69 -2.36 -12.19
CA SER A 134 22.23 -3.18 -11.07
C SER A 134 21.86 -2.36 -9.83
N ILE A 135 22.66 -1.37 -9.41
CA ILE A 135 22.30 -0.55 -8.23
C ILE A 135 21.02 0.27 -8.49
N HIS A 136 20.86 0.80 -9.70
CA HIS A 136 19.65 1.53 -10.08
C HIS A 136 18.40 0.64 -10.09
N ARG A 137 18.52 -0.57 -10.65
CA ARG A 137 17.44 -1.56 -10.64
C ARG A 137 17.08 -1.99 -9.22
N TRP A 138 18.09 -2.16 -8.37
CA TRP A 138 17.87 -2.53 -6.97
C TRP A 138 17.20 -1.40 -6.19
N LYS A 139 17.70 -0.16 -6.32
CA LYS A 139 17.06 1.05 -5.78
C LYS A 139 15.60 1.12 -6.18
N LEU A 140 15.31 0.95 -7.47
CA LEU A 140 13.96 0.98 -8.01
C LEU A 140 13.11 -0.13 -7.36
N ALA A 141 13.61 -1.36 -7.27
CA ALA A 141 12.90 -2.47 -6.62
C ALA A 141 12.55 -2.15 -5.15
N VAL A 142 13.48 -1.58 -4.39
CA VAL A 142 13.25 -1.13 -3.00
C VAL A 142 12.20 -0.01 -2.95
N GLN A 143 12.27 0.98 -3.85
CA GLN A 143 11.28 2.04 -3.97
C GLN A 143 9.88 1.53 -4.30
N TRP A 144 9.75 0.52 -5.17
CA TRP A 144 8.48 -0.09 -5.52
C TRP A 144 7.82 -0.77 -4.32
N ARG A 145 8.56 -1.64 -3.62
CA ARG A 145 8.02 -2.33 -2.44
C ARG A 145 7.72 -1.37 -1.28
N LEU A 146 8.54 -0.33 -1.10
CA LEU A 146 8.29 0.71 -0.11
C LEU A 146 7.02 1.49 -0.44
N SER A 147 6.88 1.93 -1.69
CA SER A 147 5.70 2.66 -2.18
C SER A 147 4.44 1.83 -2.02
N TYR A 148 4.49 0.54 -2.39
CA TYR A 148 3.38 -0.39 -2.21
C TYR A 148 2.92 -0.46 -0.75
N LYS A 149 3.85 -0.64 0.19
CA LYS A 149 3.53 -0.65 1.64
C LYS A 149 2.98 0.67 2.15
N ARG A 150 3.52 1.80 1.67
CA ARG A 150 3.01 3.12 2.01
C ARG A 150 1.56 3.28 1.55
N ILE A 151 1.24 2.93 0.31
CA ILE A 151 -0.13 2.99 -0.23
C ILE A 151 -1.10 2.18 0.62
N LEU A 152 -0.73 0.96 1.03
CA LEU A 152 -1.56 0.14 1.92
C LEU A 152 -1.77 0.79 3.29
N ARG A 153 -0.72 1.38 3.87
CA ARG A 153 -0.81 2.08 5.16
C ARG A 153 -1.69 3.33 5.07
N GLU A 154 -1.51 4.14 4.03
CA GLU A 154 -2.36 5.31 3.79
C GLU A 154 -3.81 4.90 3.55
N CYS A 155 -4.06 3.77 2.88
CA CYS A 155 -5.40 3.24 2.71
C CYS A 155 -6.06 2.83 4.03
N ILE A 156 -5.31 2.19 4.92
CA ILE A 156 -5.79 1.86 6.27
C ILE A 156 -6.15 3.16 7.02
N SER A 157 -5.28 4.16 6.98
CA SER A 157 -5.51 5.47 7.61
C SER A 157 -6.77 6.14 7.07
N HIS A 158 -6.91 6.20 5.74
CA HIS A 158 -8.06 6.78 5.05
C HIS A 158 -9.37 6.07 5.44
N CYS A 159 -9.39 4.74 5.42
CA CYS A 159 -10.58 3.97 5.75
C CYS A 159 -10.96 4.11 7.24
N ASN A 160 -9.98 4.13 8.15
CA ASN A 160 -10.25 4.36 9.57
C ASN A 160 -10.80 5.77 9.82
N GLY A 161 -10.22 6.81 9.21
CA GLY A 161 -10.77 8.18 9.33
C GLY A 161 -12.21 8.25 8.83
N ARG A 162 -12.49 7.60 7.70
CA ARG A 162 -13.85 7.45 7.15
C ARG A 162 -14.81 6.70 8.08
N LEU A 163 -14.33 5.73 8.87
CA LEU A 163 -15.14 5.02 9.87
C LEU A 163 -15.47 5.94 11.05
N GLU A 164 -14.49 6.68 11.57
CA GLU A 164 -14.72 7.65 12.65
C GLU A 164 -15.73 8.73 12.25
N ASP A 165 -15.68 9.21 11.00
CA ASP A 165 -16.66 10.16 10.46
C ASP A 165 -18.08 9.57 10.47
N LEU A 166 -18.24 8.30 10.06
CA LEU A 166 -19.53 7.62 10.03
C LEU A 166 -20.11 7.41 11.44
N PHE A 167 -19.28 7.02 12.40
CA PHE A 167 -19.70 6.88 13.79
C PHE A 167 -20.12 8.22 14.41
N SER A 168 -19.41 9.30 14.07
CA SER A 168 -19.74 10.66 14.51
C SER A 168 -21.08 11.15 13.94
N GLN A 169 -21.35 10.89 12.67
CA GLN A 169 -22.63 11.23 12.02
C GLN A 169 -23.79 10.47 12.67
N HIS A 170 -23.63 9.18 12.97
CA HIS A 170 -24.66 8.38 13.63
C HIS A 170 -25.01 8.89 15.04
N GLN A 171 -24.04 9.41 15.80
CA GLN A 171 -24.29 9.97 17.13
C GLN A 171 -24.99 11.33 17.09
N SER A 172 -24.79 12.13 16.03
CA SER A 172 -25.47 13.42 15.86
C SER A 172 -26.97 13.28 15.53
N ILE A 173 -27.34 12.25 14.75
CA ILE A 173 -28.73 11.98 14.36
C ILE A 173 -29.58 11.51 15.54
N ILE A 174 -28.98 10.83 16.53
CA ILE A 174 -29.68 10.38 17.75
C ILE A 174 -29.95 11.54 18.72
N ARG A 175 -29.27 12.69 18.55
CA ARG A 175 -29.35 13.84 19.47
C ARG A 175 -30.30 14.96 19.05
N GLU A 176 -31.01 14.85 17.93
CA GLU A 176 -32.08 15.80 17.61
C GLU A 176 -33.41 15.36 18.26
N PRO A 177 -33.88 16.03 19.34
CA PRO A 177 -35.25 15.82 19.80
C PRO A 177 -36.20 16.37 18.74
N LYS A 178 -37.13 15.52 18.29
CA LYS A 178 -38.29 15.92 17.49
C LYS A 178 -39.01 17.04 18.23
N LYS A 179 -38.84 18.28 17.77
CA LYS A 179 -39.69 19.40 18.16
C LYS A 179 -41.06 19.17 17.52
N PHE A 180 -42.00 18.69 18.32
CA PHE A 180 -43.44 18.88 18.09
C PHE A 180 -43.86 20.21 18.70
#